data_AF-A0A7S2VNX4-F1
#
_entry.id   AF-A0A7S2VNX4-F1
#
_cell.length_a   1.000
_cell.length_b   1.000
_cell.length_c   1.000
_cell.angle_alpha   90.00
_cell.angle_beta   90.00
_cell.angle_gamma   90.00
#
_symmetry.space_group_name_H-M   'P 1'
#
loop_
_entity.id
_entity.type
_entity.pdbx_description
1 polymer ?
#
loop_
_entity_poly.entity_id
_entity_poly.type
_entity_poly.pdbx_seq_one_letter_code
_entity_poly.pdbx_strand_id
1 'polypeptide(L)'
;WTEGAFKRLNEMYGTLKSGAPAKKGYHLLRSQMENADIARIINSTEVQSVLRPKLEAPKKFALKQNALKNKSVMARLNPAAADAKAARAAAPAAAKRKAREAASKE
;
A
#
# COMPACT_ATOMS: atom_id res chain seq x y z
N TRP A 1 17.11 3.59 -46.38
CA TRP A 1 16.22 3.83 -47.54
C TRP A 1 17.03 4.46 -48.66
N THR A 2 16.76 4.12 -49.92
CA THR A 2 17.27 4.92 -51.06
C THR A 2 16.47 6.21 -51.18
N GLU A 3 17.05 7.25 -51.78
CA GLU A 3 16.40 8.56 -51.92
C GLU A 3 15.02 8.46 -52.60
N GLY A 4 14.94 7.75 -53.72
CA GLY A 4 13.68 7.55 -54.46
C GLY A 4 12.64 6.78 -53.65
N ALA A 5 13.05 5.76 -52.90
CA ALA A 5 12.13 5.01 -52.05
C ALA A 5 11.57 5.86 -50.90
N PHE A 6 12.39 6.73 -50.30
CA PHE A 6 11.96 7.61 -49.22
C PHE A 6 10.94 8.66 -49.69
N LYS A 7 11.16 9.25 -50.87
CA LYS A 7 10.20 10.20 -51.49
C LYS A 7 8.83 9.57 -51.73
N ARG A 8 8.81 8.30 -52.16
CA ARG A 8 7.58 7.55 -52.49
C ARG A 8 6.71 7.22 -51.27
N LEU A 9 7.24 7.28 -50.05
CA LEU A 9 6.45 7.05 -48.83
C LEU A 9 5.31 8.05 -48.67
N ASN A 10 5.57 9.33 -49.00
CA ASN A 10 4.56 10.38 -48.89
C ASN A 10 3.43 10.20 -49.92
N GLU A 11 3.74 9.69 -51.12
CA GLU A 11 2.73 9.35 -52.14
C GLU A 11 1.89 8.13 -51.73
N MET A 12 2.48 7.17 -51.01
CA MET A 12 1.79 5.95 -50.59
C MET A 12 0.89 6.13 -49.37
N TYR A 13 1.29 6.98 -48.41
CA TYR A 13 0.61 7.12 -47.13
C TYR A 13 0.05 8.51 -46.85
N GLY A 14 0.48 9.53 -47.61
CA GLY A 14 0.07 10.91 -47.39
C GLY A 14 0.68 11.51 -46.13
N THR A 15 0.01 12.53 -45.60
CA THR A 15 0.37 13.23 -44.36
C THR A 15 -0.82 13.23 -43.40
N LEU A 16 -0.65 13.74 -42.17
CA LEU A 16 -1.77 13.90 -41.24
C LEU A 16 -2.85 14.87 -41.75
N LYS A 17 -2.51 15.76 -42.70
CA LYS A 17 -3.44 16.76 -43.27
C LYS A 17 -4.03 16.32 -44.61
N SER A 18 -3.36 15.44 -45.34
CA SER A 18 -3.76 15.00 -46.68
C SER A 18 -3.78 13.47 -46.76
N GLY A 19 -4.90 12.89 -47.20
CA GLY A 19 -5.03 11.45 -47.42
C GLY A 19 -4.02 10.90 -48.43
N ALA A 20 -3.89 9.57 -48.49
CA ALA A 20 -2.91 8.91 -49.36
C ALA A 20 -3.32 8.95 -50.85
N PRO A 21 -2.53 9.59 -51.74
CA PRO A 21 -2.82 9.62 -53.17
C PRO A 21 -2.91 8.22 -53.82
N ALA A 22 -1.98 7.32 -53.45
CA ALA A 22 -1.92 5.99 -54.06
C ALA A 22 -2.90 4.97 -53.44
N LYS A 23 -3.48 5.26 -52.26
CA LYS A 23 -4.37 4.35 -51.52
C LYS A 23 -5.73 4.99 -51.31
N LYS A 24 -6.70 4.61 -52.14
CA LYS A 24 -8.06 5.14 -52.09
C LYS A 24 -8.68 4.96 -50.69
N GLY A 25 -9.13 6.06 -50.10
CA GLY A 25 -9.82 6.07 -48.80
C GLY A 25 -8.90 5.91 -47.57
N TYR A 26 -7.59 5.76 -47.75
CA TYR A 26 -6.66 5.60 -46.64
C TYR A 26 -6.22 6.96 -46.08
N HIS A 27 -6.24 7.06 -44.75
CA HIS A 27 -5.69 8.17 -43.98
C HIS A 27 -4.80 7.62 -42.88
N LEU A 28 -3.74 8.36 -42.55
CA LEU A 28 -2.92 8.06 -41.38
C LEU A 28 -3.79 8.07 -40.13
N LEU A 29 -3.58 7.09 -39.25
CA LEU A 29 -4.22 7.05 -37.95
C LEU A 29 -3.76 8.26 -37.14
N ARG A 30 -4.71 8.91 -36.47
CA ARG A 30 -4.39 9.97 -35.51
C ARG A 30 -3.87 9.33 -34.23
N SER A 31 -2.78 9.89 -33.69
CA SER A 31 -2.33 9.53 -32.35
C SER A 31 -3.40 9.96 -31.35
N GLN A 32 -3.62 9.14 -30.33
CA GLN A 32 -4.54 9.49 -29.23
C GLN A 32 -3.94 10.57 -28.32
N MET A 33 -2.62 10.75 -28.37
CA MET A 33 -1.87 11.70 -27.56
C MET A 33 -0.80 12.37 -28.43
N GLU A 34 -0.67 13.69 -28.30
CA GLU A 34 0.31 14.48 -29.08
C GLU A 34 1.74 14.25 -28.56
N ASN A 35 1.94 14.32 -27.25
CA ASN A 35 3.23 14.06 -26.62
C ASN A 35 3.25 12.68 -25.95
N ALA A 36 4.04 11.75 -26.48
CA ALA A 36 4.21 10.41 -25.93
C ALA A 36 5.02 10.35 -24.62
N ASP A 37 5.75 11.41 -24.26
CA ASP A 37 6.55 11.45 -23.04
C ASP A 37 5.70 11.78 -21.81
N ILE A 38 5.15 10.71 -21.22
CA ILE A 38 4.34 10.76 -20.01
C ILE A 38 5.20 11.18 -18.80
N ALA A 39 6.49 10.79 -18.76
CA ALA A 39 7.36 11.13 -17.64
C ALA A 39 7.58 12.65 -17.55
N ARG A 40 7.75 13.32 -18.69
CA ARG A 40 7.82 14.79 -18.73
C ARG A 40 6.53 15.45 -18.28
N ILE A 41 5.37 14.93 -18.71
CA ILE A 41 4.06 15.48 -18.31
C ILE A 41 3.84 15.33 -16.81
N ILE A 42 4.09 14.14 -16.25
CA ILE A 42 3.88 13.88 -14.82
C ILE A 42 4.79 14.75 -13.95
N ASN A 43 6.04 14.97 -14.38
CA ASN A 43 7.01 15.75 -13.63
C ASN A 43 6.97 17.26 -13.93
N SER A 44 5.99 17.74 -14.69
CA SER A 44 5.87 19.16 -15.01
C SER A 44 5.38 19.97 -13.80
N THR A 45 5.69 21.26 -13.77
CA THR A 45 5.32 22.14 -12.65
C THR A 45 3.81 22.34 -12.56
N GLU A 46 3.13 22.38 -13.71
CA GLU A 46 1.68 22.52 -13.80
C GLU A 46 0.96 21.33 -13.14
N VAL A 47 1.46 20.11 -13.34
CA VAL A 47 0.91 18.90 -12.71
C VAL A 47 1.33 18.83 -11.24
N GLN A 48 2.62 19.01 -10.94
CA GLN A 48 3.13 18.83 -9.57
C GLN A 48 2.63 19.90 -8.58
N SER A 49 2.32 21.12 -9.04
CA SER A 49 1.84 22.21 -8.17
C SER A 49 0.45 21.98 -7.59
N VAL A 50 -0.38 21.18 -8.26
CA VAL A 50 -1.77 20.89 -7.84
C VAL A 50 -1.92 19.53 -7.16
N LEU A 51 -0.89 18.69 -7.23
CA LEU A 51 -0.93 17.36 -6.63
C LEU A 51 -0.88 17.43 -5.10
N ARG A 52 -1.59 16.49 -4.47
CA ARG A 52 -1.46 16.26 -3.04
C ARG A 52 -0.09 15.61 -2.77
N PRO A 53 0.56 15.92 -1.64
CA PRO A 53 1.76 15.23 -1.21
C PRO A 53 1.57 13.72 -1.18
N LYS A 54 2.63 13.00 -1.51
CA LYS A 54 2.63 11.53 -1.48
C LYS A 54 2.30 11.04 -0.07
N LEU A 55 1.29 10.18 0.04
CA LEU A 55 0.95 9.52 1.29
C LEU A 55 1.99 8.44 1.62
N GLU A 56 2.32 8.34 2.90
CA GLU A 56 3.14 7.24 3.40
C GLU A 56 2.48 5.90 3.13
N ALA A 57 3.31 4.88 2.90
CA ALA A 57 2.82 3.53 2.67
C ALA A 57 1.96 3.06 3.85
N PRO A 58 0.87 2.31 3.61
CA PRO A 58 0.03 1.81 4.69
C PRO A 58 0.88 0.96 5.64
N LYS A 59 0.67 1.14 6.95
CA LYS A 59 1.36 0.35 7.97
C LYS A 59 1.06 -1.13 7.70
N LYS A 60 2.12 -1.96 7.64
CA LYS A 60 1.95 -3.42 7.60
C LYS A 60 1.19 -3.86 8.84
N PHE A 61 0.12 -4.62 8.67
CA PHE A 61 -0.63 -5.17 9.79
C PHE A 61 0.27 -6.08 10.62
N ALA A 62 0.31 -5.85 11.93
CA ALA A 62 1.02 -6.73 12.84
C ALA A 62 0.35 -8.11 12.90
N LEU A 63 1.14 -9.17 13.03
CA LEU A 63 0.62 -10.52 13.25
C LEU A 63 -0.18 -10.56 14.55
N LYS A 64 -1.37 -11.16 14.50
CA LYS A 64 -2.19 -11.38 15.70
C LYS A 64 -1.53 -12.41 16.60
N GLN A 65 -0.88 -11.93 17.65
CA GLN A 65 -0.28 -12.77 18.68
C GLN A 65 -1.34 -13.22 19.70
N ASN A 66 -1.25 -14.46 20.17
CA ASN A 66 -2.19 -14.99 21.16
C ASN A 66 -1.91 -14.40 22.56
N ALA A 67 -2.83 -13.60 23.09
CA ALA A 67 -2.70 -12.92 24.38
C ALA A 67 -2.63 -13.90 25.58
N LEU A 68 -3.29 -15.06 25.51
CA LEU A 68 -3.24 -16.06 26.59
C LEU A 68 -1.84 -16.66 26.74
N LYS A 69 -1.08 -16.71 25.63
CA LYS A 69 0.30 -17.19 25.59
C LYS A 69 1.33 -16.06 25.75
N ASN A 70 1.03 -14.86 25.26
CA ASN A 70 1.94 -13.72 25.29
C ASN A 70 1.51 -12.65 26.31
N LYS A 71 2.29 -12.52 27.39
CA LYS A 71 2.04 -11.56 28.48
C LYS A 71 2.06 -10.10 28.03
N SER A 72 2.94 -9.70 27.09
CA SER A 72 3.04 -8.30 26.66
C SER A 72 1.82 -7.87 25.85
N VAL A 73 1.29 -8.77 25.03
CA VAL A 73 0.05 -8.57 24.27
C VAL A 73 -1.14 -8.51 25.22
N MET A 74 -1.20 -9.40 26.22
CA MET A 74 -2.25 -9.34 27.25
C MET A 74 -2.21 -8.02 28.02
N ALA A 75 -1.03 -7.53 28.39
CA ALA A 75 -0.89 -6.27 29.10
C ALA A 75 -1.34 -5.05 28.27
N ARG A 76 -1.08 -5.06 26.95
CA ARG A 76 -1.58 -4.02 26.03
C ARG A 76 -3.10 -4.04 25.89
N LEU A 77 -3.71 -5.23 25.95
CA LEU A 77 -5.16 -5.41 25.81
C LEU A 77 -5.91 -5.19 27.12
N ASN A 78 -5.35 -5.64 28.25
CA ASN A 78 -5.92 -5.53 29.58
C ASN A 78 -4.81 -5.20 30.61
N PRO A 79 -4.68 -3.92 31.00
CA PRO A 79 -3.69 -3.47 31.98
C PRO A 79 -3.83 -4.17 33.34
N ALA A 80 -5.06 -4.45 33.80
CA ALA A 80 -5.33 -5.09 35.09
C ALA A 80 -5.04 -6.60 35.10
N ALA A 81 -4.70 -7.20 33.95
CA ALA A 81 -4.44 -8.64 33.86
C ALA A 81 -3.23 -9.07 34.70
N ALA A 82 -2.25 -8.19 34.91
CA ALA A 82 -1.10 -8.46 35.78
C ALA A 82 -1.53 -8.57 37.25
N ASP A 83 -2.31 -7.61 37.73
CA ASP A 83 -2.76 -7.55 39.13
C ASP A 83 -3.75 -8.67 39.44
N ALA A 84 -4.70 -8.93 38.54
CA ALA A 84 -5.64 -10.05 38.67
C ALA A 84 -4.90 -11.39 38.74
N LYS A 85 -3.83 -11.56 37.94
CA LYS A 85 -3.00 -12.76 38.00
C LYS A 85 -2.20 -12.86 39.30
N ALA A 86 -1.65 -11.74 39.78
CA ALA A 86 -0.93 -11.68 41.05
C ALA A 86 -1.85 -12.01 42.24
N ALA A 87 -3.03 -11.41 42.28
CA ALA A 87 -4.05 -11.67 43.30
C ALA A 87 -4.49 -13.14 43.30
N ARG A 88 -4.72 -13.73 42.11
CA ARG A 88 -5.08 -15.15 41.98
C ARG A 88 -3.95 -16.08 42.42
N ALA A 89 -2.69 -15.72 42.17
CA ALA A 89 -1.54 -16.50 42.64
C ALA A 89 -1.35 -16.42 44.17
N ALA A 90 -1.70 -15.28 44.79
CA ALA A 90 -1.60 -15.07 46.24
C ALA A 90 -2.74 -15.75 47.04
N ALA A 91 -3.92 -15.93 46.44
CA ALA A 91 -5.09 -16.52 47.08
C ALA A 91 -4.87 -17.89 47.76
N PRO A 92 -4.25 -18.92 47.11
CA PRO A 92 -4.02 -20.21 47.77
C PRO A 92 -2.98 -20.12 48.91
N ALA A 93 -2.00 -19.24 48.81
CA ALA A 93 -1.01 -19.03 49.88
C ALA A 93 -1.66 -18.36 51.11
N ALA A 94 -2.54 -17.39 50.88
CA ALA A 94 -3.32 -16.76 51.94
C ALA A 94 -4.28 -17.75 52.63
N ALA A 95 -4.94 -18.62 51.85
CA ALA A 95 -5.81 -19.67 52.39
C ALA A 95 -5.05 -20.68 53.27
N LYS A 96 -3.86 -21.13 52.82
CA LYS A 96 -2.99 -22.03 53.61
C LYS A 96 -2.48 -21.37 54.90
N ARG A 97 -2.12 -20.08 54.87
CA ARG A 97 -1.70 -19.34 56.07
C ARG A 97 -2.84 -19.25 57.09
N LYS A 98 -4.05 -18.91 56.65
CA LYS A 98 -5.23 -18.86 57.53
C LYS A 98 -5.57 -20.22 58.14
N ALA A 99 -5.49 -21.30 57.37
CA ALA A 99 -5.73 -22.65 57.87
C ALA A 99 -4.69 -23.08 58.92
N ARG A 100 -3.40 -22.73 58.73
CA ARG A 100 -2.33 -23.03 59.70
C ARG A 100 -2.47 -22.22 61.00
N GLU A 101 -2.93 -20.97 60.92
CA GLU A 101 -3.17 -20.13 62.09
C GLU A 101 -4.40 -20.57 62.90
N ALA A 102 -5.43 -21.09 62.23
CA ALA A 102 -6.59 -21.70 62.89
C ALA A 102 -6.19 -22.99 63.62
N ALA A 103 -5.36 -23.84 63.00
CA ALA A 103 -4.88 -25.09 63.60
C ALA A 103 -3.87 -24.89 64.76
N SER A 104 -3.32 -23.70 64.94
CA SER A 104 -2.44 -23.37 66.08
C SER A 104 -3.18 -22.72 67.26
N LYS A 105 -4.50 -22.52 67.14
CA LYS A 105 -5.36 -21.92 68.19
C LYS A 105 -6.29 -22.93 68.86
N GLU A 106 -6.25 -24.20 68.44
CA GLU A 106 -6.69 -25.38 69.22
C GLU A 106 -5.49 -25.97 69.98
#